data_AF-A0A6I3BIU6-F1
#
_entry.id   AF-A0A6I3BIU6-F1
#
_cell.length_a   1.000
_cell.length_b   1.000
_cell.length_c   1.000
_cell.angle_alpha   90.00
_cell.angle_beta   90.00
_cell.angle_gamma   90.00
#
_symmetry.space_group_name_H-M   'P 1'
#
loop_
_entity.id
_entity.type
_entity.pdbx_description
1 polymer ?
#
loop_
_entity_poly.entity_id
_entity_poly.type
_entity_poly.pdbx_seq_one_letter_code
_entity_poly.pdbx_strand_id
1 'polypeptide(L)' 'MSETTEGPTKVTLIPDGPLMVTGEVEICDNDGNVLRTASKISLCRCGHSEIKPYCDGAHKRNNFKA' A
#
# COMPACT_ATOMS: atom_id res chain seq x y z
N MET A 1 19.19 15.35 -15.42
CA MET A 1 19.07 13.97 -14.94
C MET A 1 18.77 14.11 -13.46
N SER A 2 17.48 14.23 -13.13
CA SER A 2 17.05 14.67 -11.80
C SER A 2 17.16 13.51 -10.82
N GLU A 3 17.91 13.75 -9.75
CA GLU A 3 18.15 12.84 -8.63
C GLU A 3 16.83 12.23 -8.13
N THR A 4 16.75 10.91 -8.26
CA THR A 4 15.70 10.10 -7.62
C THR A 4 15.89 10.20 -6.11
N THR A 5 14.84 10.60 -5.40
CA THR A 5 14.85 10.93 -3.99
C THR A 5 15.55 9.84 -3.13
N GLU A 6 16.60 10.24 -2.40
CA GLU A 6 17.58 9.41 -1.70
C GLU A 6 17.04 8.74 -0.40
N GLY A 7 16.15 7.77 -0.53
CA GLY A 7 15.82 6.89 0.60
C GLY A 7 15.18 5.58 0.17
N PRO A 8 15.40 4.46 0.89
CA PRO A 8 14.72 3.21 0.58
C PRO A 8 13.22 3.40 0.80
N THR A 9 12.41 2.90 -0.15
CA THR A 9 10.97 2.75 0.06
C THR A 9 10.74 1.85 1.28
N LYS A 10 10.06 2.39 2.29
CA LYS A 10 9.77 1.67 3.53
C LYS A 10 8.39 1.01 3.44
N VAL A 11 8.35 -0.29 3.68
CA VAL A 11 7.11 -1.05 3.84
C VAL A 11 7.00 -1.46 5.29
N THR A 12 6.08 -0.84 6.01
CA THR A 12 5.83 -1.11 7.44
C THR A 12 4.57 -1.94 7.59
N LEU A 13 4.67 -3.04 8.35
CA LEU A 13 3.50 -3.82 8.75
C LEU A 13 2.83 -3.15 9.96
N ILE A 14 1.56 -2.78 9.81
CA ILE A 14 0.76 -2.33 10.94
C ILE A 14 0.16 -3.56 11.63
N PRO A 15 0.33 -3.73 12.96
CA PRO A 15 -0.30 -4.81 13.72
C PRO A 15 -1.81 -4.83 13.47
N ASP A 16 -2.36 -6.02 13.18
CA ASP A 16 -3.79 -6.19 12.84
C ASP A 16 -4.28 -5.28 11.70
N GLY A 17 -3.37 -4.78 10.87
CA GLY A 17 -3.60 -3.70 9.94
C GLY A 17 -2.95 -3.88 8.56
N PRO A 18 -3.03 -2.83 7.73
CA PRO A 18 -2.53 -2.84 6.35
C PRO A 18 -1.00 -2.79 6.26
N LEU A 19 -0.49 -3.00 5.04
CA LEU A 19 0.89 -2.69 4.69
C LEU A 19 0.99 -1.21 4.37
N MET A 20 1.80 -0.49 5.13
CA MET A 20 2.02 0.93 4.95
C MET A 20 3.30 1.16 4.16
N VAL A 21 3.16 1.57 2.91
CA VAL A 21 4.28 1.89 2.02
C VAL A 21 4.51 3.39 2.08
N THR A 22 5.75 3.79 2.34
CA THR A 22 6.18 5.21 2.41
C THR A 22 7.46 5.37 1.60
N GLY A 23 7.43 6.29 0.64
CA GLY A 23 8.42 6.43 -0.42
C GLY A 23 7.73 6.71 -1.75
N GLU A 24 8.46 7.21 -2.73
CA GLU A 24 7.93 7.44 -4.07
C GLU A 24 7.66 6.09 -4.74
N VAL A 25 6.38 5.70 -4.83
CA VAL A 25 5.97 4.40 -5.37
C VAL A 25 4.90 4.53 -6.43
N GLU A 26 4.99 3.65 -7.43
CA GLU A 26 4.02 3.47 -8.49
C GLU A 26 3.29 2.13 -8.29
N ILE A 27 1.97 2.19 -8.34
CA ILE A 27 1.11 1.01 -8.36
C ILE A 27 0.76 0.74 -9.81
N CYS A 28 1.22 -0.39 -10.32
CA CYS A 28 0.93 -0.82 -11.68
C CYS A 28 -0.10 -1.95 -11.69
N ASP A 29 -0.85 -2.07 -12.79
CA ASP A 29 -1.64 -3.26 -13.09
C ASP A 29 -0.75 -4.40 -13.66
N ASN A 30 -1.39 -5.52 -14.02
CA ASN A 30 -0.70 -6.67 -14.59
C ASN A 30 -0.04 -6.37 -15.96
N ASP A 31 -0.56 -5.39 -16.69
CA ASP A 31 -0.07 -4.98 -18.01
C ASP A 31 1.03 -3.90 -17.90
N GLY A 32 1.37 -3.48 -16.68
CA GLY A 32 2.39 -2.47 -16.40
C GLY A 32 1.87 -1.03 -16.49
N ASN A 33 0.56 -0.81 -16.65
CA ASN A 33 0.01 0.54 -16.64
C ASN A 33 0.01 1.10 -15.22
N VAL A 34 0.50 2.33 -15.06
CA VAL A 34 0.49 3.02 -13.77
C VAL A 34 -0.94 3.42 -13.41
N LEU A 35 -1.49 2.75 -12.39
CA LEU A 35 -2.79 3.08 -11.81
C LEU A 35 -2.69 4.29 -10.88
N ARG A 36 -1.61 4.37 -10.11
CA ARG A 36 -1.42 5.43 -9.12
C ARG A 36 0.03 5.60 -8.71
N THR A 37 0.47 6.85 -8.64
CA THR A 37 1.74 7.25 -8.01
C THR A 37 1.44 7.95 -6.70
N ALA A 38 2.10 7.54 -5.61
CA ALA A 38 1.92 8.16 -4.30
C ALA A 38 3.18 8.02 -3.46
N SER A 39 3.43 8.99 -2.59
CA SER A 39 4.52 8.94 -1.60
C SER A 39 4.17 8.12 -0.35
N LYS A 40 2.89 7.80 -0.18
CA LYS A 40 2.35 7.12 0.99
C LYS A 40 1.08 6.37 0.62
N ILE A 41 1.04 5.08 0.87
CA ILE A 41 -0.11 4.24 0.54
C ILE A 41 -0.31 3.11 1.53
N SER A 42 -1.58 2.78 1.79
CA SER A 42 -1.98 1.67 2.65
C SER A 42 -2.55 0.57 1.78
N LEU A 43 -1.86 -0.57 1.71
CA LEU A 43 -2.28 -1.73 0.94
C LEU A 43 -3.00 -2.73 1.83
N CYS A 44 -4.06 -3.33 1.30
CA CYS A 44 -4.85 -4.32 2.02
C CYS A 44 -4.01 -5.57 2.31
N ARG A 45 -3.91 -5.92 3.60
CA ARG A 45 -3.32 -7.18 4.06
C ARG A 45 -4.35 -8.20 4.53
N CYS A 46 -5.58 -7.76 4.86
CA CYS A 46 -6.61 -8.61 5.44
C CYS A 46 -7.49 -9.36 4.43
N GLY A 47 -7.40 -9.06 3.13
CA GLY A 47 -8.22 -9.69 2.08
C GLY A 47 -9.67 -9.18 1.97
N HIS A 48 -10.17 -8.41 2.94
CA HIS A 48 -11.58 -7.98 2.98
C HIS A 48 -11.86 -6.56 2.48
N SER A 49 -10.88 -5.83 1.95
CA SER A 49 -11.16 -4.50 1.41
C SER A 49 -12.05 -4.58 0.16
N GLU A 50 -12.92 -3.61 -0.01
CA GLU A 50 -13.79 -3.41 -1.18
C GLU A 50 -13.08 -2.60 -2.29
N ILE A 51 -11.98 -1.90 -1.96
CA ILE A 51 -11.18 -1.07 -2.88
C ILE A 51 -9.78 -1.65 -3.13
N LYS A 52 -9.67 -2.97 -3.25
CA LYS A 52 -8.38 -3.65 -3.48
C LYS A 52 -7.64 -3.02 -4.68
N PRO A 53 -6.31 -2.88 -4.60
CA PRO A 53 -5.39 -3.39 -3.58
C PRO A 53 -5.26 -2.51 -2.32
N TYR A 54 -6.04 -1.43 -2.20
CA TYR A 54 -5.92 -0.47 -1.10
C TYR A 54 -6.64 -0.90 0.16
N CYS A 55 -6.30 -0.30 1.29
CA CYS A 55 -7.00 -0.49 2.55
C CYS A 55 -8.07 0.59 2.78
N ASP A 56 -9.31 0.17 3.01
CA ASP A 56 -10.47 1.00 3.40
C ASP A 56 -10.83 0.93 4.89
N GLY A 57 -10.10 0.14 5.69
CA GLY A 57 -10.42 -0.11 7.09
C GLY A 57 -11.19 -1.41 7.35
N ALA A 58 -11.46 -2.23 6.33
CA ALA A 58 -12.11 -3.53 6.49
C ALA A 58 -11.39 -4.47 7.48
N HIS A 59 -10.07 -4.31 7.69
CA HIS A 59 -9.32 -5.06 8.70
C HIS A 59 -9.90 -4.89 10.12
N LYS A 60 -10.42 -3.71 10.47
CA LYS A 60 -11.08 -3.46 11.76
C LYS A 60 -12.44 -4.16 11.82
N ARG A 61 -13.23 -4.06 10.75
CA ARG A 61 -14.57 -4.66 10.66
C ARG A 61 -14.53 -6.19 10.75
N ASN A 62 -13.50 -6.80 10.16
CA ASN A 62 -13.32 -8.26 10.14
C ASN A 62 -12.41 -8.76 11.28
N ASN A 63 -12.05 -7.90 12.23
CA ASN A 63 -11.22 -8.25 13.38
C ASN A 63 -9.94 -9.03 12.98
N PHE A 64 -9.27 -8.56 11.93
CA PHE A 64 -8.08 -9.19 11.37
C PHE A 64 -6.97 -9.31 12.43
N LYS A 65 -6.30 -10.48 12.46
CA LYS A 65 -5.20 -10.78 13.37
C LYS A 65 -4.03 -11.36 12.58
N ALA A 66 -2.88 -10.71 12.63
CA ALA A 66 -1.66 -11.13 11.91
C ALA A 66 -0.39 -10.46 12.46
#